data_AF-W7BGS2-F1
#
_entry.id   AF-W7BGS2-F1
#
_cell.length_a   1.000
_cell.length_b   1.000
_cell.length_c   1.000
_cell.angle_alpha   90.00
_cell.angle_beta   90.00
_cell.angle_gamma   90.00
#
_symmetry.space_group_name_H-M   'P 1'
#
loop_
_entity.id
_entity.type
_entity.pdbx_description
1 polymer ?
#
loop_
_entity_poly.entity_id
_entity_poly.type
_entity_poly.pdbx_seq_one_letter_code
_entity_poly.pdbx_strand_id
1 'polypeptide(L)'
;MFWGGINITFINLPFGGEWYFGYLAIPLTIVWIVAITNAINLIDGLDGLAAGVSTIALLTIMGMAFVMGDPLVIMITAVLAAATLGFLPYNFYPAKIFMGDTGALFLGFVIAILSLMGFKNVTFISLIVPVLILGVPIFDTILAIIRRIVHRTPIAMADKSHLHHSLMKLGFTHRQTVILIYAISALFSLFALIFTMSTFWGSFLLILVLLVIVEFFVEVLGLVSQNYRPIMRLLRLERIEREEEQE
;
A
#
# COMPACT_ATOMS: atom_id res chain seq x y z
N MET A 1 -5.44 -20.70 9.28
CA MET A 1 -6.19 -19.69 8.51
C MET A 1 -7.61 -20.15 8.15
N PHE A 2 -7.80 -21.07 7.20
CA PHE A 2 -9.16 -21.52 6.79
C PHE A 2 -9.94 -22.19 7.92
N TRP A 3 -9.27 -23.03 8.70
CA TRP A 3 -9.83 -23.65 9.91
C TRP A 3 -10.10 -22.65 11.04
N GLY A 4 -9.48 -21.46 11.00
CA GLY A 4 -9.71 -20.36 11.94
C GLY A 4 -10.73 -19.33 11.46
N GLY A 5 -11.45 -19.59 10.36
CA GLY A 5 -12.49 -18.69 9.83
C GLY A 5 -11.94 -17.33 9.39
N ILE A 6 -10.72 -17.27 8.87
CA ILE A 6 -10.14 -16.06 8.27
C ILE A 6 -10.24 -16.24 6.76
N ASN A 7 -11.31 -15.72 6.18
CA ASN A 7 -11.63 -15.84 4.77
C ASN A 7 -12.54 -14.68 4.35
N ILE A 8 -12.37 -14.23 3.10
CA ILE A 8 -13.20 -13.21 2.47
C ILE A 8 -14.51 -13.90 2.04
N THR A 9 -15.46 -14.02 2.96
CA THR A 9 -16.69 -14.78 2.76
C THR A 9 -17.77 -13.99 2.03
N PHE A 10 -17.84 -12.68 2.25
CA PHE A 10 -18.79 -11.79 1.59
C PHE A 10 -18.26 -10.36 1.50
N ILE A 11 -18.89 -9.56 0.63
CA ILE A 11 -18.72 -8.10 0.57
C ILE A 11 -20.08 -7.43 0.69
N ASN A 12 -20.14 -6.29 1.38
CA ASN A 12 -21.32 -5.43 1.39
C ASN A 12 -21.34 -4.57 0.12
N LEU A 13 -22.48 -4.50 -0.57
CA LEU A 13 -22.64 -3.66 -1.76
C LEU A 13 -22.90 -2.20 -1.34
N PRO A 14 -22.42 -1.21 -2.12
CA PRO A 14 -22.57 0.20 -1.80
C PRO A 14 -24.02 0.68 -1.75
N PHE A 15 -24.95 -0.05 -2.40
CA PHE A 15 -26.38 0.25 -2.43
C PHE A 15 -27.21 -0.63 -1.47
N GLY A 16 -26.54 -1.36 -0.57
CA GLY A 16 -27.16 -2.34 0.33
C GLY A 16 -27.14 -3.76 -0.22
N GLY A 17 -27.23 -4.73 0.70
CA GLY A 17 -27.14 -6.16 0.40
C GLY A 17 -25.73 -6.72 0.54
N GLU A 18 -25.66 -8.03 0.75
CA GLU A 18 -24.42 -8.78 0.93
C GLU A 18 -24.24 -9.75 -0.24
N TRP A 19 -23.06 -9.71 -0.86
CA TRP A 19 -22.68 -10.73 -1.83
C TRP A 19 -21.73 -11.73 -1.18
N TYR A 20 -22.24 -12.96 -0.97
CA TYR A 20 -21.47 -14.11 -0.51
C TYR A 20 -20.69 -14.77 -1.65
N PHE A 21 -19.38 -14.93 -1.47
CA PHE A 21 -18.49 -15.54 -2.46
C PHE A 21 -18.59 -17.07 -2.50
N GLY A 22 -19.14 -17.72 -1.45
CA GLY A 22 -19.25 -19.17 -1.37
C GLY A 22 -17.90 -19.86 -1.56
N TYR A 23 -17.79 -20.78 -2.53
CA TYR A 23 -16.55 -21.48 -2.84
C TYR A 23 -15.42 -20.57 -3.31
N LEU A 24 -15.72 -19.37 -3.85
CA LEU A 24 -14.71 -18.40 -4.28
C LEU A 24 -14.03 -17.68 -3.10
N ALA A 25 -14.56 -17.77 -1.89
CA ALA A 25 -13.96 -17.16 -0.71
C ALA A 25 -12.52 -17.64 -0.48
N ILE A 26 -12.27 -18.94 -0.64
CA ILE A 26 -10.94 -19.55 -0.44
C ILE A 26 -9.91 -19.01 -1.44
N PRO A 27 -10.11 -19.15 -2.78
CA PRO A 27 -9.12 -18.68 -3.75
C PRO A 27 -8.92 -17.17 -3.68
N LEU A 28 -9.98 -16.37 -3.46
CA LEU A 28 -9.84 -14.92 -3.29
C LEU A 28 -8.95 -14.58 -2.09
N THR A 29 -9.11 -15.30 -0.99
CA THR A 29 -8.30 -15.06 0.19
C THR A 29 -6.84 -15.49 0.00
N ILE A 30 -6.60 -16.59 -0.74
CA ILE A 30 -5.23 -16.99 -1.13
C ILE A 30 -4.58 -15.90 -1.97
N VAL A 31 -5.29 -15.42 -3.00
CA VAL A 31 -4.79 -14.35 -3.87
C VAL A 31 -4.49 -13.09 -3.06
N TRP A 32 -5.37 -12.70 -2.15
CA TRP A 32 -5.14 -11.56 -1.25
C TRP A 32 -3.83 -11.70 -0.46
N ILE A 33 -3.65 -12.83 0.22
CA ILE A 33 -2.43 -13.05 1.02
C ILE A 33 -1.19 -13.05 0.14
N VAL A 34 -1.20 -13.81 -0.95
CA VAL A 34 -0.05 -13.91 -1.84
C VAL A 34 0.28 -12.53 -2.42
N ALA A 35 -0.73 -11.75 -2.82
CA ALA A 35 -0.53 -10.41 -3.34
C ALA A 35 0.11 -9.48 -2.31
N ILE A 36 -0.44 -9.39 -1.10
CA ILE A 36 0.12 -8.52 -0.04
C ILE A 36 1.51 -8.98 0.39
N THR A 37 1.71 -10.30 0.52
CA THR A 37 3.01 -10.88 0.90
C THR A 37 4.09 -10.50 -0.10
N ASN A 38 3.81 -10.65 -1.39
CA ASN A 38 4.75 -10.25 -2.44
C ASN A 38 4.88 -8.73 -2.55
N ALA A 39 3.82 -7.97 -2.32
CA ALA A 39 3.88 -6.51 -2.36
C ALA A 39 4.84 -5.94 -1.31
N ILE A 40 4.84 -6.48 -0.09
CA ILE A 40 5.83 -6.09 0.94
C ILE A 40 7.24 -6.54 0.54
N ASN A 41 7.40 -7.75 -0.01
CA ASN A 41 8.70 -8.23 -0.48
C ASN A 41 9.28 -7.35 -1.60
N LEU A 42 8.44 -6.88 -2.53
CA LEU A 42 8.87 -6.06 -3.66
C LEU A 42 9.36 -4.67 -3.24
N ILE A 43 8.81 -4.10 -2.16
CA ILE A 43 9.26 -2.81 -1.65
C ILE A 43 10.51 -2.91 -0.77
N ASP A 44 11.00 -4.12 -0.44
CA ASP A 44 12.27 -4.34 0.29
C ASP A 44 13.50 -4.14 -0.62
N GLY A 45 13.48 -3.08 -1.43
CA GLY A 45 14.56 -2.71 -2.35
C GLY A 45 15.52 -1.65 -1.79
N LEU A 46 15.18 -1.00 -0.68
CA LEU A 46 15.98 0.05 -0.04
C LEU A 46 16.08 -0.17 1.48
N ASP A 47 17.26 0.08 2.05
CA ASP A 47 17.51 0.11 3.50
C ASP A 47 16.45 0.94 4.25
N GLY A 48 15.75 0.30 5.19
CA GLY A 48 14.68 0.88 6.00
C GLY A 48 13.29 0.73 5.40
N LEU A 49 13.14 0.65 4.08
CA LEU A 49 11.87 0.89 3.40
C LEU A 49 10.76 -0.09 3.81
N ALA A 50 10.97 -1.39 3.63
CA ALA A 50 9.95 -2.39 3.94
C ALA A 50 9.62 -2.43 5.44
N ALA A 51 10.64 -2.34 6.31
CA ALA A 51 10.45 -2.33 7.75
C ALA A 51 9.62 -1.12 8.23
N GLY A 52 9.92 0.08 7.73
CA GLY A 52 9.19 1.29 8.12
C GLY A 52 7.76 1.35 7.56
N VAL A 53 7.56 0.99 6.30
CA VAL A 53 6.21 0.90 5.71
C VAL A 53 5.36 -0.15 6.44
N SER A 54 5.94 -1.31 6.76
CA SER A 54 5.27 -2.34 7.56
C SER A 54 4.94 -1.85 8.96
N THR A 55 5.84 -1.09 9.61
CA THR A 55 5.58 -0.49 10.92
C THR A 55 4.37 0.44 10.89
N ILE A 56 4.29 1.32 9.89
CA ILE A 56 3.16 2.24 9.71
C ILE A 56 1.86 1.46 9.52
N ALA A 57 1.88 0.41 8.68
CA ALA A 57 0.73 -0.45 8.48
C ALA A 57 0.28 -1.15 9.78
N LEU A 58 1.23 -1.72 10.53
CA LEU A 58 0.97 -2.40 11.80
C LEU A 58 0.37 -1.46 12.84
N LEU A 59 0.91 -0.24 13.00
CA LEU A 59 0.38 0.77 13.92
C LEU A 59 -1.03 1.20 13.53
N THR A 60 -1.32 1.28 12.24
CA THR A 60 -2.66 1.65 11.75
C THR A 60 -3.67 0.54 12.00
N ILE A 61 -3.31 -0.72 11.73
CA ILE A 61 -4.13 -1.88 12.06
C ILE A 61 -4.33 -1.97 13.59
N MET A 62 -3.30 -1.70 14.38
CA MET A 62 -3.38 -1.65 15.85
C MET A 62 -4.39 -0.61 16.34
N GLY A 63 -4.30 0.63 15.83
CA GLY A 63 -5.23 1.71 16.18
C GLY A 63 -6.67 1.38 15.82
N MET A 64 -6.89 0.77 14.65
CA MET A 64 -8.21 0.29 14.24
C MET A 64 -8.73 -0.83 15.12
N ALA A 65 -7.89 -1.82 15.42
CA ALA A 65 -8.24 -2.93 16.31
C ALA A 65 -8.58 -2.45 17.73
N PHE A 66 -7.92 -1.38 18.19
CA PHE A 66 -8.26 -0.71 19.45
C PHE A 66 -9.68 -0.12 19.42
N VAL A 67 -10.04 0.58 18.35
CA VAL A 67 -11.40 1.14 18.17
C VAL A 67 -12.45 0.03 18.06
N MET A 68 -12.13 -1.07 17.39
CA MET A 68 -13.03 -2.21 17.19
C MET A 68 -13.08 -3.18 18.39
N GLY A 69 -12.21 -2.98 19.38
CA GLY A 69 -12.16 -3.82 20.58
C GLY A 69 -11.71 -5.26 20.29
N ASP A 70 -10.70 -5.46 19.43
CA ASP A 70 -10.09 -6.77 19.16
C ASP A 70 -8.72 -6.91 19.88
N PRO A 71 -8.67 -7.45 21.11
CA PRO A 71 -7.44 -7.51 21.90
C PRO A 71 -6.36 -8.38 21.27
N LEU A 72 -6.75 -9.40 20.51
CA LEU A 72 -5.81 -10.32 19.88
C LEU A 72 -5.06 -9.60 18.75
N VAL A 73 -5.76 -8.87 17.89
CA VAL A 73 -5.14 -8.09 16.81
C VAL A 73 -4.28 -6.97 17.40
N ILE A 74 -4.74 -6.29 18.46
CA ILE A 74 -3.94 -5.25 19.17
C ILE A 74 -2.63 -5.83 19.68
N MET A 75 -2.67 -6.99 20.36
CA MET A 75 -1.47 -7.59 20.94
C MET A 75 -0.45 -7.99 19.86
N ILE A 76 -0.89 -8.65 18.79
CA ILE A 76 0.00 -9.10 17.73
C ILE A 76 0.61 -7.91 16.98
N THR A 77 -0.21 -6.91 16.63
CA THR A 77 0.27 -5.70 15.95
C THR A 77 1.23 -4.90 16.82
N ALA A 78 0.98 -4.77 18.13
CA ALA A 78 1.88 -4.09 19.06
C ALA A 78 3.26 -4.76 19.13
N VAL A 79 3.30 -6.09 19.25
CA VAL A 79 4.56 -6.85 19.29
C VAL A 79 5.34 -6.69 17.99
N LEU A 80 4.67 -6.80 16.83
CA LEU A 80 5.33 -6.66 15.54
C LEU A 80 5.77 -5.22 15.26
N ALA A 81 4.97 -4.23 15.65
CA ALA A 81 5.36 -2.82 15.54
C ALA A 81 6.58 -2.53 16.42
N ALA A 82 6.62 -3.05 17.65
CA ALA A 82 7.78 -2.92 18.53
C ALA A 82 9.02 -3.63 17.95
N ALA A 83 8.87 -4.84 17.40
CA ALA A 83 9.97 -5.58 16.78
C ALA A 83 10.53 -4.87 15.54
N THR A 84 9.65 -4.35 14.68
CA THR A 84 10.06 -3.60 13.47
C THR A 84 10.69 -2.25 13.81
N LEU A 85 10.15 -1.53 14.81
CA LEU A 85 10.79 -0.32 15.34
C LEU A 85 12.14 -0.60 15.99
N GLY A 86 12.30 -1.72 16.70
CA GLY A 86 13.57 -2.14 17.28
C GLY A 86 14.61 -2.55 16.23
N PHE A 87 14.15 -3.10 15.11
CA PHE A 87 14.98 -3.46 13.96
C PHE A 87 15.40 -2.24 13.13
N LEU A 88 14.54 -1.23 13.02
CA LEU A 88 14.71 -0.10 12.10
C LEU A 88 16.04 0.66 12.27
N PRO A 89 16.56 0.96 13.49
CA PRO A 89 17.86 1.60 13.65
C PRO A 89 19.05 0.82 13.06
N TYR A 90 18.94 -0.50 12.94
CA TYR A 90 19.95 -1.37 12.34
C TYR A 90 19.75 -1.56 10.83
N ASN A 91 18.53 -1.34 10.35
CA ASN A 91 18.17 -1.48 8.95
C ASN A 91 18.13 -0.14 8.18
N PHE A 92 18.05 0.99 8.88
CA PHE A 92 17.97 2.30 8.25
C PHE A 92 19.32 2.71 7.62
N TYR A 93 19.25 3.41 6.49
CA TYR A 93 20.43 3.69 5.66
C TYR A 93 21.57 4.45 6.39
N PRO A 94 22.82 3.95 6.34
CA PRO A 94 23.26 2.70 5.71
C PRO A 94 22.98 1.46 6.60
N ALA A 95 22.35 0.42 6.03
CA ALA A 95 21.94 -0.76 6.79
C ALA A 95 23.13 -1.58 7.30
N LYS A 96 23.03 -2.02 8.56
CA LYS A 96 23.92 -3.00 9.19
C LYS A 96 23.34 -4.42 9.12
N ILE A 97 22.01 -4.51 9.11
CA ILE A 97 21.27 -5.78 9.03
C ILE A 97 20.21 -5.63 7.95
N PHE A 98 20.23 -6.54 6.98
CA PHE A 98 19.24 -6.62 5.92
C PHE A 98 18.03 -7.43 6.38
N MET A 99 16.84 -7.03 5.93
CA MET A 99 15.59 -7.71 6.23
C MET A 99 15.52 -9.05 5.48
N GLY A 100 15.78 -9.00 4.17
CA GLY A 100 15.78 -10.16 3.28
C GLY A 100 14.39 -10.75 3.11
N ASP A 101 14.29 -11.72 2.19
CA ASP A 101 13.01 -12.36 1.84
C ASP A 101 12.33 -12.97 3.08
N THR A 102 13.10 -13.54 4.02
CA THR A 102 12.55 -14.13 5.24
C THR A 102 11.74 -13.12 6.06
N GLY A 103 12.30 -11.92 6.28
CA GLY A 103 11.63 -10.88 7.05
C GLY A 103 10.45 -10.29 6.30
N ALA A 104 10.65 -9.94 5.02
CA ALA A 104 9.66 -9.22 4.24
C ALA A 104 8.44 -10.10 3.90
N LEU A 105 8.65 -11.36 3.51
CA LEU A 105 7.55 -12.31 3.30
C LEU A 105 6.81 -12.62 4.61
N PHE A 106 7.52 -12.75 5.73
CA PHE A 106 6.88 -12.96 7.04
C PHE A 106 5.98 -11.78 7.42
N LEU A 107 6.49 -10.54 7.37
CA LEU A 107 5.68 -9.36 7.67
C LEU A 107 4.50 -9.22 6.70
N GLY A 108 4.74 -9.39 5.41
CA GLY A 108 3.69 -9.36 4.40
C GLY A 108 2.57 -10.36 4.66
N PHE A 109 2.92 -11.61 4.98
CA PHE A 109 1.95 -12.66 5.31
C PHE A 109 1.14 -12.31 6.56
N VAL A 110 1.81 -11.89 7.64
CA VAL A 110 1.12 -11.59 8.90
C VAL A 110 0.25 -10.35 8.77
N ILE A 111 0.71 -9.29 8.10
CA ILE A 111 -0.09 -8.09 7.83
C ILE A 111 -1.30 -8.43 6.96
N ALA A 112 -1.15 -9.30 5.95
CA ALA A 112 -2.26 -9.76 5.14
C ALA A 112 -3.35 -10.45 5.97
N ILE A 113 -2.96 -11.27 6.95
CA ILE A 113 -3.90 -11.96 7.85
C ILE A 113 -4.54 -10.98 8.83
N LEU A 114 -3.75 -10.14 9.50
CA LEU A 114 -4.25 -9.17 10.47
C LEU A 114 -5.20 -8.18 9.83
N SER A 115 -4.94 -7.80 8.58
CA SER A 115 -5.82 -6.95 7.79
C SER A 115 -7.10 -7.64 7.31
N LEU A 116 -7.25 -8.95 7.47
CA LEU A 116 -8.54 -9.64 7.28
C LEU A 116 -9.27 -9.87 8.61
N MET A 117 -8.50 -10.04 9.70
CA MET A 117 -9.07 -10.23 11.03
C MET A 117 -9.63 -8.94 11.62
N GLY A 118 -8.89 -7.84 11.47
CA GLY A 118 -9.23 -6.57 12.09
C GLY A 118 -10.56 -5.97 11.65
N PHE A 119 -11.10 -6.33 10.47
CA PHE A 119 -12.26 -5.64 9.88
C PHE A 119 -13.50 -6.53 9.68
N LYS A 120 -13.60 -7.66 10.40
CA LYS A 120 -14.64 -8.69 10.19
C LYS A 120 -16.11 -8.21 10.26
N ASN A 121 -16.38 -7.10 10.96
CA ASN A 121 -17.75 -6.67 11.27
C ASN A 121 -18.31 -5.58 10.33
N VAL A 122 -17.54 -5.05 9.37
CA VAL A 122 -18.02 -4.05 8.39
C VAL A 122 -17.39 -4.31 7.02
N THR A 123 -18.02 -5.14 6.17
CA THR A 123 -17.32 -5.81 5.05
C THR A 123 -17.01 -4.99 3.80
N PHE A 124 -17.69 -3.86 3.56
CA PHE A 124 -17.23 -2.95 2.48
C PHE A 124 -15.94 -2.22 2.91
N ILE A 125 -15.84 -1.91 4.21
CA ILE A 125 -14.65 -1.35 4.84
C ILE A 125 -13.54 -2.42 4.91
N SER A 126 -13.89 -3.71 5.06
CA SER A 126 -12.93 -4.79 5.26
C SER A 126 -12.00 -5.11 4.09
N LEU A 127 -12.31 -4.66 2.87
CA LEU A 127 -11.40 -4.77 1.73
C LEU A 127 -10.72 -3.45 1.42
N ILE A 128 -11.45 -2.34 1.49
CA ILE A 128 -10.91 -1.02 1.13
C ILE A 128 -9.86 -0.56 2.15
N VAL A 129 -10.11 -0.72 3.45
CA VAL A 129 -9.18 -0.24 4.48
C VAL A 129 -7.83 -0.92 4.40
N PRO A 130 -7.72 -2.26 4.29
CA PRO A 130 -6.44 -2.91 4.02
C PRO A 130 -5.73 -2.41 2.77
N VAL A 131 -6.48 -2.15 1.68
CA VAL A 131 -5.91 -1.58 0.45
C VAL A 131 -5.34 -0.19 0.71
N LEU A 132 -6.05 0.65 1.46
CA LEU A 132 -5.60 1.99 1.82
C LEU A 132 -4.36 1.94 2.72
N ILE A 133 -4.35 1.12 3.77
CA ILE A 133 -3.21 0.98 4.68
C ILE A 133 -1.95 0.54 3.93
N LEU A 134 -2.11 -0.38 2.98
CA LEU A 134 -1.04 -0.92 2.15
C LEU A 134 -0.92 -0.20 0.79
N GLY A 135 -1.43 1.02 0.71
CA GLY A 135 -1.57 1.77 -0.54
C GLY A 135 -0.26 1.82 -1.32
N VAL A 136 0.85 2.15 -0.66
CA VAL A 136 2.18 2.19 -1.31
C VAL A 136 2.61 0.83 -1.88
N PRO A 137 2.74 -0.26 -1.09
CA PRO A 137 3.17 -1.55 -1.64
C PRO A 137 2.22 -2.12 -2.71
N ILE A 138 0.91 -1.99 -2.51
CA ILE A 138 -0.08 -2.44 -3.50
C ILE A 138 0.06 -1.63 -4.79
N PHE A 139 0.13 -0.31 -4.67
CA PHE A 139 0.21 0.56 -5.83
C PHE A 139 1.50 0.36 -6.62
N ASP A 140 2.64 0.22 -5.95
CA ASP A 140 3.91 -0.08 -6.61
C ASP A 140 3.87 -1.41 -7.38
N THR A 141 3.22 -2.42 -6.80
CA THR A 141 3.01 -3.73 -7.44
C THR A 141 2.08 -3.63 -8.65
N ILE A 142 0.94 -2.92 -8.52
CA ILE A 142 -0.01 -2.71 -9.61
C ILE A 142 0.67 -1.95 -10.76
N LEU A 143 1.41 -0.89 -10.45
CA LEU A 143 2.13 -0.12 -11.47
C LEU A 143 3.21 -0.94 -12.17
N ALA A 144 3.93 -1.80 -11.44
CA ALA A 144 4.88 -2.72 -12.06
C ALA A 144 4.19 -3.67 -13.04
N ILE A 145 3.01 -4.20 -12.69
CA ILE A 145 2.21 -5.04 -13.59
C ILE A 145 1.74 -4.25 -14.81
N ILE A 146 1.17 -3.06 -14.62
CA ILE A 146 0.70 -2.19 -15.72
C ILE A 146 1.85 -1.84 -16.66
N ARG A 147 3.01 -1.40 -16.15
CA ARG A 147 4.21 -1.13 -16.95
C ARG A 147 4.62 -2.33 -17.78
N ARG A 148 4.65 -3.53 -17.20
CA ARG A 148 5.02 -4.77 -17.92
C ARG A 148 4.04 -5.07 -19.05
N ILE A 149 2.74 -4.88 -18.82
CA ILE A 149 1.70 -5.04 -19.85
C ILE A 149 1.90 -4.03 -20.99
N VAL A 150 2.12 -2.75 -20.66
CA VAL A 150 2.33 -1.68 -21.64
C VAL A 150 3.59 -1.93 -22.48
N HIS A 151 4.68 -2.37 -21.84
CA HIS A 151 5.95 -2.68 -22.51
C HIS A 151 6.04 -4.09 -23.09
N ARG A 152 4.96 -4.89 -22.99
CA ARG A 152 4.89 -6.30 -23.46
C ARG A 152 5.99 -7.20 -22.90
N THR A 153 6.46 -6.93 -21.69
CA THR A 153 7.43 -7.78 -20.99
C THR A 153 6.70 -8.81 -20.12
N PRO A 154 7.30 -9.98 -19.85
CA PRO A 154 6.67 -10.99 -19.01
C PRO A 154 6.36 -10.45 -17.61
N ILE A 155 5.15 -10.71 -17.11
CA ILE A 155 4.72 -10.27 -15.76
C ILE A 155 5.62 -10.86 -14.66
N ALA A 156 6.29 -12.00 -14.90
CA ALA A 156 7.19 -12.62 -13.92
C ALA A 156 8.64 -12.09 -13.94
N MET A 157 8.99 -11.19 -14.87
CA MET A 157 10.36 -10.66 -14.98
C MET A 157 10.62 -9.60 -13.92
N ALA A 158 11.83 -9.55 -13.35
CA ALA A 158 12.18 -8.51 -12.36
C ALA A 158 12.04 -7.10 -12.95
N ASP A 159 11.35 -6.19 -12.25
CA ASP A 159 11.26 -4.77 -12.64
C ASP A 159 12.25 -3.96 -11.80
N LYS A 160 12.90 -2.98 -12.42
CA LYS A 160 13.84 -2.05 -11.77
C LYS A 160 13.30 -0.62 -11.74
N SER A 161 11.99 -0.46 -11.95
CA SER A 161 11.32 0.85 -12.08
C SER A 161 10.27 1.08 -11.00
N HIS A 162 10.50 0.52 -9.81
CA HIS A 162 9.68 0.75 -8.63
C HIS A 162 9.68 2.23 -8.21
N LEU A 163 8.69 2.61 -7.40
CA LEU A 163 8.51 3.98 -6.87
C LEU A 163 9.81 4.58 -6.36
N HIS A 164 10.57 3.82 -5.59
CA HIS A 164 11.82 4.28 -4.99
C HIS A 164 12.90 4.57 -6.04
N HIS A 165 12.99 3.79 -7.12
CA HIS A 165 13.91 4.06 -8.22
C HIS A 165 13.51 5.32 -9.00
N SER A 166 12.21 5.56 -9.17
CA SER A 166 11.72 6.77 -9.87
C SER A 166 12.04 8.04 -9.07
N LEU A 167 11.85 8.00 -7.74
CA LEU A 167 12.25 9.09 -6.85
C LEU A 167 13.78 9.33 -6.90
N MET A 168 14.59 8.28 -6.84
CA MET A 168 16.04 8.45 -6.93
C MET A 168 16.50 9.03 -8.28
N LYS A 169 15.82 8.70 -9.39
CA LYS A 169 16.10 9.30 -10.71
C LYS A 169 15.80 10.79 -10.77
N LEU A 170 14.88 11.28 -9.94
CA LEU A 170 14.57 12.72 -9.79
C LEU A 170 15.60 13.47 -8.91
N GLY A 171 16.64 12.79 -8.42
CA GLY A 171 17.70 13.40 -7.63
C GLY A 171 17.52 13.28 -6.11
N PHE A 172 16.48 12.58 -5.62
CA PHE A 172 16.34 12.31 -4.20
C PHE A 172 17.42 11.33 -3.72
N THR A 173 18.04 11.62 -2.57
CA THR A 173 18.93 10.68 -1.90
C THR A 173 18.16 9.47 -1.37
N HIS A 174 18.87 8.39 -1.04
CA HIS A 174 18.28 7.18 -0.44
C HIS A 174 17.42 7.50 0.78
N ARG A 175 17.96 8.27 1.74
CA ARG A 175 17.23 8.64 2.97
C ARG A 175 15.99 9.47 2.68
N GLN A 176 16.09 10.45 1.77
CA GLN A 176 14.95 11.28 1.38
C GLN A 176 13.85 10.44 0.73
N THR A 177 14.23 9.51 -0.16
CA THR A 177 13.30 8.59 -0.81
C THR A 177 12.53 7.76 0.21
N VAL A 178 13.23 7.15 1.17
CA VAL A 178 12.61 6.33 2.22
C VAL A 178 11.67 7.15 3.10
N ILE A 179 12.09 8.34 3.56
CA ILE A 179 11.28 9.23 4.40
C ILE A 179 10.04 9.72 3.64
N LEU A 180 10.17 10.07 2.37
CA LEU A 180 9.04 10.49 1.54
C LEU A 180 8.02 9.34 1.39
N ILE A 181 8.49 8.12 1.15
CA ILE A 181 7.61 6.96 1.06
C ILE A 181 6.93 6.65 2.41
N TYR A 182 7.59 6.89 3.55
CA TYR A 182 6.95 6.82 4.86
C TYR A 182 5.85 7.87 5.01
N ALA A 183 6.10 9.11 4.59
CA ALA A 183 5.09 10.16 4.64
C ALA A 183 3.87 9.79 3.78
N ILE A 184 4.09 9.25 2.57
CA ILE A 184 3.00 8.78 1.70
C ILE A 184 2.26 7.61 2.35
N SER A 185 2.97 6.62 2.89
CA SER A 185 2.36 5.48 3.59
C SER A 185 1.53 5.91 4.80
N ALA A 186 2.01 6.90 5.55
CA ALA A 186 1.30 7.49 6.69
C ALA A 186 0.06 8.28 6.24
N LEU A 187 0.13 9.02 5.14
CA LEU A 187 -1.04 9.68 4.54
C LEU A 187 -2.11 8.66 4.14
N PHE A 188 -1.73 7.62 3.39
CA PHE A 188 -2.63 6.53 3.02
C PHE A 188 -3.27 5.85 4.23
N SER A 189 -2.49 5.62 5.28
CA SER A 189 -2.98 5.10 6.55
C SER A 189 -3.96 6.05 7.26
N LEU A 190 -3.70 7.36 7.24
CA LEU A 190 -4.60 8.38 7.76
C LEU A 190 -5.92 8.41 6.97
N PHE A 191 -5.87 8.34 5.64
CA PHE A 191 -7.05 8.19 4.79
C PHE A 191 -7.86 6.96 5.19
N ALA A 192 -7.20 5.84 5.50
CA ALA A 192 -7.86 4.60 5.94
C ALA A 192 -8.60 4.77 7.29
N LEU A 193 -7.99 5.48 8.25
CA LEU A 193 -8.63 5.80 9.54
C LEU A 193 -9.85 6.71 9.36
N ILE A 194 -9.70 7.81 8.61
CA ILE A 194 -10.79 8.76 8.36
C ILE A 194 -11.91 8.08 7.58
N PHE A 195 -11.58 7.23 6.60
CA PHE A 195 -12.54 6.49 5.80
C PHE A 195 -13.47 5.64 6.66
N THR A 196 -12.96 5.04 7.74
CA THR A 196 -13.75 4.18 8.62
C THR A 196 -14.72 4.95 9.52
N MET A 197 -14.43 6.23 9.77
CA MET A 197 -15.29 7.12 10.56
C MET A 197 -16.17 8.02 9.69
N SER A 198 -16.08 7.89 8.37
CA SER A 198 -16.77 8.75 7.42
C SER A 198 -18.18 8.26 7.11
N THR A 199 -19.08 9.20 6.85
CA THR A 199 -20.38 8.90 6.24
C THR A 199 -20.18 8.44 4.80
N PHE A 200 -21.18 7.81 4.19
CA PHE A 200 -21.13 7.38 2.79
C PHE A 200 -20.61 8.47 1.83
N TRP A 201 -21.16 9.68 1.93
CA TRP A 201 -20.73 10.82 1.10
C TRP A 201 -19.30 11.27 1.42
N GLY A 202 -18.91 11.22 2.70
CA GLY A 202 -17.52 11.49 3.11
C GLY A 202 -16.55 10.47 2.52
N SER A 203 -16.86 9.18 2.62
CA SER A 203 -16.08 8.08 2.05
C SER A 203 -15.94 8.19 0.53
N PHE A 204 -17.03 8.56 -0.18
CA PHE A 204 -17.00 8.80 -1.62
C PHE A 204 -16.08 9.96 -1.99
N LEU A 205 -16.20 11.10 -1.29
CA LEU A 205 -15.35 12.27 -1.51
C LEU A 205 -13.88 11.96 -1.22
N LEU A 206 -13.59 11.23 -0.13
CA LEU A 206 -12.23 10.82 0.24
C LEU A 206 -11.59 9.94 -0.83
N ILE A 207 -12.32 8.96 -1.36
CA ILE A 207 -11.84 8.11 -2.46
C ILE A 207 -11.55 8.98 -3.69
N LEU A 208 -12.45 9.90 -4.05
CA LEU A 208 -12.27 10.76 -5.21
C LEU A 208 -11.03 11.65 -5.07
N VAL A 209 -10.84 12.28 -3.91
CA VAL A 209 -9.65 13.09 -3.60
C VAL A 209 -8.39 12.24 -3.65
N LEU A 210 -8.42 11.05 -3.06
CA LEU A 210 -7.27 10.14 -3.07
C LEU A 210 -6.91 9.70 -4.49
N LEU A 211 -7.89 9.38 -5.33
CA LEU A 211 -7.66 9.01 -6.74
C LEU A 211 -7.01 10.16 -7.52
N VAL A 212 -7.45 11.40 -7.31
CA VAL A 212 -6.83 12.58 -7.93
C VAL A 212 -5.39 12.77 -7.46
N ILE A 213 -5.12 12.63 -6.16
CA ILE A 213 -3.77 12.74 -5.60
C ILE A 213 -2.85 11.66 -6.18
N VAL A 214 -3.35 10.42 -6.25
CA VAL A 214 -2.59 9.28 -6.80
C VAL A 214 -2.29 9.48 -8.27
N GLU A 215 -3.28 9.88 -9.08
CA GLU A 215 -3.08 10.13 -10.51
C GLU A 215 -2.07 11.27 -10.74
N PHE A 216 -2.18 12.37 -9.98
CA PHE A 216 -1.21 13.44 -10.03
C PHE A 216 0.21 12.95 -9.71
N PHE A 217 0.35 12.11 -8.67
CA PHE A 217 1.63 11.55 -8.27
C PHE A 217 2.23 10.61 -9.33
N VAL A 218 1.40 9.78 -9.99
CA VAL A 218 1.82 8.93 -11.11
C VAL A 218 2.41 9.76 -12.24
N GLU A 219 1.74 10.87 -12.54
CA GLU A 219 2.08 11.73 -13.65
C GLU A 219 3.40 12.47 -13.42
N VAL A 220 3.53 13.10 -12.25
CA VAL A 220 4.73 13.84 -11.84
C VAL A 220 5.95 12.94 -11.78
N LEU A 221 5.78 11.70 -11.29
CA LEU A 221 6.87 10.75 -11.18
C LEU A 221 7.12 9.95 -12.47
N GLY A 222 6.30 10.11 -13.52
CA GLY A 222 6.44 9.39 -14.78
C GLY A 222 6.37 7.87 -14.63
N LEU A 223 5.60 7.36 -13.65
CA LEU A 223 5.66 5.95 -13.23
C LEU A 223 5.11 4.95 -14.24
N VAL A 224 4.28 5.40 -15.18
CA VAL A 224 3.66 4.56 -16.22
C VAL A 224 4.37 4.73 -17.55
N SER A 225 4.59 5.97 -17.98
CA SER A 225 5.32 6.33 -19.20
C SER A 225 5.64 7.82 -19.15
N GLN A 226 6.77 8.24 -19.73
CA GLN A 226 7.11 9.66 -19.88
C GLN A 226 6.04 10.45 -20.66
N ASN A 227 5.25 9.76 -21.50
CA ASN A 227 4.21 10.36 -22.33
C ASN A 227 2.80 10.34 -21.72
N TYR A 228 2.62 9.69 -20.56
CA TYR A 228 1.33 9.59 -19.88
C TYR A 228 1.14 10.80 -18.97
N ARG A 229 0.53 11.87 -19.52
CA ARG A 229 0.31 13.15 -18.84
C ARG A 229 -1.12 13.73 -18.94
N PRO A 230 -2.17 13.06 -18.43
CA PRO A 230 -3.56 13.52 -18.61
C PRO A 230 -3.94 14.75 -17.77
N ILE A 231 -3.57 14.85 -16.48
CA ILE A 231 -3.92 15.98 -15.60
C ILE A 231 -3.09 17.22 -15.96
N MET A 232 -1.78 17.08 -16.20
CA MET A 232 -0.94 18.23 -16.58
C MET A 232 -1.38 18.83 -17.92
N ARG A 233 -1.87 18.00 -18.86
CA ARG A 233 -2.47 18.49 -20.11
C ARG A 233 -3.80 19.20 -19.89
N LEU A 234 -4.65 18.68 -19.01
CA LEU A 234 -5.91 19.32 -18.66
C LEU A 234 -5.70 20.69 -18.00
N LEU A 235 -4.69 20.79 -17.12
CA LEU A 235 -4.32 22.02 -16.42
C LEU A 235 -3.39 22.96 -17.23
N ARG A 236 -2.99 22.60 -18.46
CA ARG A 236 -2.05 23.34 -19.32
C ARG A 236 -0.70 23.69 -18.66
N LEU A 237 -0.23 22.86 -17.73
CA LEU A 237 1.06 23.08 -17.05
C LEU A 237 2.27 22.79 -17.97
N GLU A 238 2.07 22.02 -19.06
CA GLU A 238 3.11 21.76 -20.08
C GLU A 238 3.65 23.03 -20.77
N ARG A 239 2.96 24.17 -20.66
CA ARG A 239 3.39 25.43 -21.28
C ARG A 239 4.46 26.17 -20.45
N ILE A 240 4.45 26.00 -19.13
CA ILE A 240 5.35 26.69 -18.20
C ILE A 240 6.73 26.00 -18.18
N GLU A 241 6.77 24.66 -18.16
CA GLU A 241 8.03 23.90 -18.20
C GLU A 241 8.87 24.17 -19.47
N ARG A 242 8.21 24.44 -20.62
CA ARG A 242 8.93 24.76 -21.87
C ARG A 242 9.38 26.22 -21.97
N GLU A 243 8.80 27.12 -21.19
CA GLU A 243 9.23 28.52 -21.14
C GLU A 243 10.45 28.67 -20.21
N GLU A 244 10.54 27.90 -19.11
CA GLU A 244 11.70 27.88 -18.21
C GLU A 244 12.93 27.13 -18.80
N GLU A 245 12.74 26.14 -19.67
CA GLU A 245 13.86 25.50 -20.40
C GLU A 245 14.42 26.36 -21.56
N GLN A 246 13.79 27.49 -21.88
CA GLN A 246 14.19 28.41 -22.95
C GLN A 246 14.80 29.74 -22.46
N GLU A 247 14.88 29.97 -21.14
CA GLU A 247 15.61 31.07 -20.50
C GLU A 247 16.95 30.61 -19.90
#